data_AF-W8CFI3-F1
#
_entry.id   AF-W8CFI3-F1
#
_cell.length_a   1.000
_cell.length_b   1.000
_cell.length_c   1.000
_cell.angle_alpha   90.00
_cell.angle_beta   90.00
_cell.angle_gamma   90.00
#
_symmetry.space_group_name_H-M   'P 1'
#
loop_
_entity.id
_entity.type
_entity.pdbx_description
1 polymer ?
#
loop_
_entity_poly.entity_id
_entity_poly.type
_entity_poly.pdbx_seq_one_letter_code
_entity_poly.pdbx_strand_id
1 'polypeptide(L)'
;MADSTSPAAAARLEKSYFDVLGICCPSEVPLVEKLLEPLAGVHKVTVVVPSRTVIVLHDAAAISQAQIVRALNGARLEASVRAYGGAGQSKVSNKWPSPYVLVCGVLLVVSLFEHFWRPLRWFAVAGAAAGLPPIVLRSVAALRRRTMDVNILMLIAVAGAITLKDYPEAGFIVFLFTIAEWLETRACGKATAGMSSLMSMAPQNAVLAETGQVVATQDVKINTVIAVKAGEVVPIDGVVVDGRSEVDESTLTGESFPVSKQADSQVWAGTLNIDGYIAVRTTAMADNSAVAKMARLVEEAQNSRSSTQRLIDTCAKYYTPAVDIYRERIA
;
A
#
# COMPACT_ATOMS: atom_id res chain seq x y z
N MET A 1 -23.61 50.22 4.96
CA MET A 1 -23.31 49.22 3.91
C MET A 1 -21.95 48.64 4.26
N ALA A 2 -21.95 47.60 5.10
CA ALA A 2 -20.73 46.98 5.60
C ALA A 2 -20.35 45.85 4.65
N ASP A 3 -19.14 45.95 4.10
CA ASP A 3 -18.56 45.04 3.14
C ASP A 3 -18.09 43.78 3.89
N SER A 4 -18.86 42.69 3.79
CA SER A 4 -18.52 41.40 4.39
C SER A 4 -17.65 40.59 3.44
N THR A 5 -16.36 40.91 3.37
CA THR A 5 -15.35 40.01 2.82
C THR A 5 -15.09 38.90 3.83
N SER A 6 -15.73 37.75 3.60
CA SER A 6 -15.43 36.48 4.27
C SER A 6 -13.95 36.15 4.07
N PRO A 7 -13.19 35.77 5.12
CA PRO A 7 -11.81 35.37 4.95
C PRO A 7 -11.79 34.04 4.19
N ALA A 8 -11.13 34.03 3.02
CA ALA A 8 -10.85 32.82 2.27
C ALA A 8 -10.20 31.79 3.22
N ALA A 9 -10.86 30.64 3.37
CA ALA A 9 -10.38 29.54 4.19
C ALA A 9 -8.97 29.16 3.74
N ALA A 10 -7.98 29.36 4.60
CA ALA A 10 -6.61 28.96 4.34
C ALA A 10 -6.56 27.45 4.12
N ALA A 11 -6.07 27.02 2.96
CA ALA A 11 -5.92 25.61 2.59
C ALA A 11 -5.15 24.88 3.69
N ARG A 12 -5.81 23.94 4.38
CA ARG A 12 -5.19 23.16 5.45
C ARG A 12 -4.67 21.89 4.82
N LEU A 13 -3.43 21.95 4.36
CA LEU A 13 -2.74 20.79 3.79
C LEU A 13 -2.61 19.70 4.87
N GLU A 14 -3.23 18.56 4.59
CA GLU A 14 -3.20 17.37 5.41
C GLU A 14 -2.54 16.23 4.63
N LYS A 15 -1.68 15.47 5.31
CA LYS A 15 -1.06 14.28 4.75
C LYS A 15 -1.81 13.06 5.27
N SER A 16 -2.46 12.34 4.37
CA SER A 16 -3.22 11.14 4.71
C SER A 16 -2.60 9.89 4.10
N TYR A 17 -2.71 8.79 4.84
CA TYR A 17 -2.15 7.49 4.47
C TYR A 17 -3.29 6.51 4.20
N PHE A 18 -3.21 5.80 3.08
CA PHE A 18 -4.23 4.85 2.66
C PHE A 18 -3.61 3.48 2.42
N ASP A 19 -4.20 2.45 3.01
CA ASP A 19 -3.88 1.06 2.70
C ASP A 19 -4.64 0.65 1.45
N VAL A 20 -3.92 0.22 0.41
CA VAL A 20 -4.49 -0.11 -0.90
C VAL A 20 -4.06 -1.52 -1.31
N LEU A 21 -4.88 -2.51 -0.98
CA LEU A 21 -4.54 -3.92 -1.16
C LEU A 21 -4.33 -4.32 -2.63
N GLY A 22 -4.96 -3.60 -3.56
CA GLY A 22 -4.87 -3.86 -5.00
C GLY A 22 -3.57 -3.41 -5.67
N ILE A 23 -2.61 -2.81 -4.94
CA ILE A 23 -1.30 -2.45 -5.49
C ILE A 23 -0.35 -3.62 -5.24
N CYS A 24 0.03 -4.34 -6.30
CA CYS A 24 0.91 -5.51 -6.17
C CYS A 24 2.20 -5.36 -6.99
N CYS A 25 2.23 -4.50 -7.98
CA CYS A 25 3.40 -4.19 -8.78
C CYS A 25 3.42 -2.73 -9.28
N PRO A 26 4.58 -2.23 -9.74
CA PRO A 26 4.68 -0.82 -10.10
C PRO A 26 3.92 -0.42 -11.37
N SER A 27 3.32 -1.37 -12.10
CA SER A 27 2.36 -1.08 -13.18
C SER A 27 1.04 -0.50 -12.70
N GLU A 28 0.69 -0.64 -11.42
CA GLU A 28 -0.54 -0.03 -10.86
C GLU A 28 -0.32 1.43 -10.42
N VAL A 29 0.93 1.89 -10.31
CA VAL A 29 1.25 3.27 -9.89
C VAL A 29 0.62 4.31 -10.83
N PRO A 30 0.76 4.21 -12.17
CA PRO A 30 0.13 5.17 -13.08
C PRO A 30 -1.40 5.18 -13.01
N LEU A 31 -2.01 4.03 -12.65
CA LEU A 31 -3.46 3.96 -12.46
C LEU A 31 -3.88 4.76 -11.23
N VAL A 32 -3.13 4.66 -10.13
CA VAL A 32 -3.38 5.41 -8.89
C VAL A 32 -3.20 6.92 -9.12
N GLU A 33 -2.11 7.32 -9.80
CA GLU A 33 -1.85 8.72 -10.15
C GLU A 33 -2.99 9.29 -11.00
N LYS A 34 -3.37 8.59 -12.08
CA LYS A 34 -4.47 9.01 -12.97
C LYS A 34 -5.83 9.12 -12.27
N LEU A 35 -6.05 8.39 -11.18
CA LEU A 35 -7.28 8.46 -10.39
C LEU A 35 -7.31 9.63 -9.41
N LEU A 36 -6.15 10.01 -8.88
CA LEU A 36 -6.05 10.96 -7.76
C LEU A 36 -5.63 12.36 -8.18
N GLU A 37 -4.73 12.51 -9.17
CA GLU A 37 -4.28 13.82 -9.66
C GLU A 37 -5.41 14.71 -10.20
N PRO A 38 -6.46 14.20 -10.87
CA PRO A 38 -7.56 15.05 -11.35
C PRO A 38 -8.50 15.56 -10.25
N LEU A 39 -8.37 15.06 -9.02
CA LEU A 39 -9.26 15.43 -7.92
C LEU A 39 -8.87 16.81 -7.37
N ALA A 40 -9.84 17.73 -7.36
CA ALA A 40 -9.63 19.06 -6.78
C ALA A 40 -9.22 18.96 -5.31
N GLY A 41 -8.11 19.62 -4.95
CA GLY A 41 -7.54 19.58 -3.61
C GLY A 41 -6.41 18.56 -3.41
N VAL A 42 -6.10 17.69 -4.39
CA VAL A 42 -4.92 16.82 -4.33
C VAL A 42 -3.70 17.53 -4.91
N HIS A 43 -2.62 17.62 -4.14
CA HIS A 43 -1.39 18.30 -4.56
C HIS A 43 -0.26 17.34 -4.91
N LYS A 44 -0.10 16.27 -4.12
CA LYS A 44 0.97 15.28 -4.35
C LYS A 44 0.47 13.89 -3.98
N VAL A 45 0.76 12.93 -4.84
CA VAL A 45 0.50 11.51 -4.63
C VAL A 45 1.85 10.80 -4.60
N THR A 46 2.03 9.89 -3.65
CA THR A 46 3.22 9.04 -3.57
C THR A 46 2.75 7.63 -3.29
N VAL A 47 3.10 6.71 -4.18
CA VAL A 47 2.70 5.31 -4.09
C VAL A 47 3.90 4.49 -3.66
N VAL A 48 3.73 3.76 -2.56
CA VAL A 48 4.75 2.87 -2.04
C VAL A 48 4.27 1.45 -2.26
N VAL A 49 4.77 0.85 -3.34
CA VAL A 49 4.33 -0.46 -3.82
C VAL A 49 4.60 -1.57 -2.78
N PRO A 50 5.79 -1.65 -2.15
CA PRO A 50 6.07 -2.76 -1.23
C PRO A 50 5.21 -2.73 0.04
N SER A 51 4.86 -1.54 0.54
CA SER A 51 4.01 -1.34 1.72
C SER A 51 2.52 -1.24 1.38
N ARG A 52 2.14 -1.34 0.09
CA ARG A 52 0.78 -1.15 -0.40
C ARG A 52 0.13 0.15 0.11
N THR A 53 0.95 1.18 0.32
CA THR A 53 0.50 2.42 0.95
C THR A 53 0.50 3.53 -0.09
N VAL A 54 -0.63 4.23 -0.19
CA VAL A 54 -0.72 5.47 -0.96
C VAL A 54 -0.75 6.64 0.00
N ILE A 55 0.21 7.54 -0.18
CA ILE A 55 0.36 8.76 0.60
C ILE A 55 -0.15 9.90 -0.25
N VAL A 56 -1.15 10.63 0.25
CA VAL A 56 -1.75 11.76 -0.46
C VAL A 56 -1.61 13.02 0.39
N LEU A 57 -1.05 14.05 -0.21
CA LEU A 57 -1.07 15.41 0.33
C LEU A 57 -2.24 16.15 -0.30
N HIS A 58 -3.24 16.47 0.52
CA HIS A 58 -4.49 17.05 0.06
C HIS A 58 -4.95 18.20 0.97
N ASP A 59 -5.79 19.08 0.46
CA ASP A 59 -6.45 20.11 1.25
C ASP A 59 -7.70 19.54 1.91
N ALA A 60 -7.68 19.45 3.24
CA ALA A 60 -8.77 18.90 4.04
C ALA A 60 -10.09 19.68 3.88
N ALA A 61 -10.04 20.95 3.43
CA ALA A 61 -11.22 21.75 3.14
C ALA A 61 -11.85 21.43 1.77
N ALA A 62 -11.04 20.97 0.81
CA ALA A 62 -11.47 20.72 -0.57
C ALA A 62 -11.89 19.26 -0.80
N ILE A 63 -11.21 18.29 -0.17
CA ILE A 63 -11.49 16.87 -0.34
C ILE A 63 -11.38 16.09 0.96
N SER A 64 -12.35 15.21 1.19
CA SER A 64 -12.36 14.31 2.34
C SER A 64 -11.59 13.02 2.06
N GLN A 65 -10.98 12.44 3.10
CA GLN A 65 -10.33 11.13 3.02
C GLN A 65 -11.27 10.03 2.46
N ALA A 66 -12.57 10.11 2.77
CA ALA A 66 -13.57 9.19 2.25
C ALA A 66 -13.80 9.31 0.74
N GLN A 67 -13.69 10.52 0.15
CA GLN A 67 -13.79 10.72 -1.29
C GLN A 67 -12.57 10.14 -2.02
N ILE A 68 -11.37 10.30 -1.45
CA ILE A 68 -10.14 9.68 -1.96
C ILE A 68 -10.27 8.15 -1.96
N VAL A 69 -10.75 7.57 -0.86
CA VAL A 69 -11.01 6.12 -0.78
C VAL A 69 -12.06 5.67 -1.79
N ARG A 70 -13.13 6.45 -2.00
CA ARG A 70 -14.14 6.14 -3.02
C ARG A 70 -13.54 6.19 -4.44
N ALA A 71 -12.66 7.15 -4.74
CA ALA A 71 -11.99 7.25 -6.02
C ALA A 71 -11.12 6.01 -6.30
N LEU A 72 -10.31 5.60 -5.31
CA LEU A 72 -9.47 4.40 -5.39
C LEU A 72 -10.32 3.11 -5.50
N ASN A 73 -11.37 2.99 -4.71
CA ASN A 73 -12.28 1.84 -4.75
C ASN A 73 -13.16 1.79 -6.00
N GLY A 74 -13.35 2.91 -6.69
CA GLY A 74 -13.91 2.93 -8.05
C GLY A 74 -13.08 2.12 -9.04
N ALA A 75 -11.79 1.94 -8.76
CA ALA A 75 -10.89 1.05 -9.50
C ALA A 75 -10.73 -0.34 -8.89
N ARG A 76 -11.55 -0.70 -7.88
CA ARG A 76 -11.47 -1.98 -7.17
C ARG A 76 -10.09 -2.24 -6.55
N LEU A 77 -9.38 -1.17 -6.17
CA LEU A 77 -8.08 -1.25 -5.51
C LEU A 77 -8.15 -1.62 -4.02
N GLU A 78 -9.37 -1.83 -3.48
CA GLU A 78 -9.61 -2.21 -2.08
C GLU A 78 -8.88 -1.28 -1.09
N ALA A 79 -9.05 0.03 -1.30
CA ALA A 79 -8.48 1.07 -0.48
C ALA A 79 -9.26 1.26 0.83
N SER A 80 -8.52 1.47 1.92
CA SER A 80 -9.05 1.85 3.23
C SER A 80 -8.21 2.98 3.83
N VAL A 81 -8.83 3.84 4.63
CA VAL A 81 -8.09 4.85 5.40
C VAL A 81 -7.24 4.13 6.43
N ARG A 82 -5.93 4.37 6.45
CA ARG A 82 -5.08 3.87 7.53
C ARG A 82 -5.33 4.78 8.74
N ALA A 83 -5.99 4.23 9.77
CA ALA A 83 -6.22 4.96 11.01
C ALA A 83 -4.88 5.35 11.63
N TYR A 84 -4.68 6.65 11.83
CA TYR A 84 -3.47 7.18 12.43
C TYR A 84 -3.33 6.63 13.87
N GLY A 85 -2.18 6.05 14.20
CA GLY A 85 -1.93 5.50 15.54
C GLY A 85 -2.43 4.07 15.78
N GLY A 86 -3.05 3.42 14.80
CA GLY A 86 -3.17 1.97 14.82
C GLY A 86 -1.89 1.38 14.28
N ALA A 87 -1.09 0.72 15.13
CA ALA A 87 -0.21 -0.34 14.69
C ALA A 87 -1.09 -1.40 14.01
N GLY A 88 -1.43 -1.16 12.75
CA GLY A 88 -2.12 -2.10 11.90
C GLY A 88 -1.13 -3.22 11.68
N GLN A 89 -1.10 -4.17 12.61
CA GLN A 89 -0.88 -5.55 12.28
C GLN A 89 -1.87 -5.83 11.14
N SER A 90 -1.43 -5.62 9.90
CA SER A 90 -1.93 -6.37 8.78
C SER A 90 -1.50 -7.80 9.08
N LYS A 91 -2.22 -8.43 10.01
CA LYS A 91 -2.18 -9.85 10.27
C LYS A 91 -2.38 -10.39 8.88
N VAL A 92 -1.32 -10.93 8.28
CA VAL A 92 -1.35 -11.54 6.97
C VAL A 92 -2.20 -12.77 7.19
N SER A 93 -3.51 -12.54 7.17
CA SER A 93 -4.52 -13.55 7.23
C SER A 93 -4.22 -14.35 5.99
N ASN A 94 -3.83 -15.59 6.24
CA ASN A 94 -3.61 -16.59 5.23
C ASN A 94 -5.00 -16.88 4.63
N LYS A 95 -5.53 -15.93 3.85
CA LYS A 95 -6.87 -15.98 3.30
C LYS A 95 -6.85 -17.13 2.31
N TRP A 96 -7.59 -18.17 2.68
CA TRP A 96 -7.94 -19.24 1.76
C TRP A 96 -8.54 -18.64 0.48
N PRO A 97 -8.37 -19.30 -0.68
CA PRO A 97 -8.98 -18.84 -1.91
C PRO A 97 -10.47 -18.59 -1.68
N SER A 98 -10.98 -17.50 -2.27
CA SER A 98 -12.39 -17.15 -2.12
C SER A 98 -13.27 -18.36 -2.52
N PRO A 99 -14.44 -18.56 -1.89
CA PRO A 99 -15.30 -19.71 -2.19
C PRO A 99 -15.65 -19.82 -3.68
N TYR A 100 -15.68 -18.70 -4.41
CA TYR A 100 -15.88 -18.69 -5.86
C TYR A 100 -14.77 -19.39 -6.64
N VAL A 101 -13.50 -19.26 -6.23
CA VAL A 101 -12.37 -19.94 -6.88
C VAL A 101 -12.45 -21.45 -6.68
N LEU A 102 -12.82 -21.87 -5.46
CA LEU A 102 -13.00 -23.28 -5.12
C LEU A 102 -14.18 -23.89 -5.88
N VAL A 103 -15.31 -23.19 -5.93
CA VAL A 103 -16.50 -23.62 -6.69
C VAL A 103 -16.20 -23.70 -8.19
N CYS A 104 -15.52 -22.70 -8.75
CA CYS A 104 -15.09 -22.69 -10.16
C CYS A 104 -14.17 -23.89 -10.46
N GLY A 105 -13.17 -24.14 -9.61
CA GLY A 105 -12.25 -25.27 -9.76
C GLY A 105 -12.94 -26.63 -9.66
N VAL A 106 -13.83 -26.81 -8.69
CA VAL A 106 -14.61 -28.06 -8.53
C VAL A 106 -15.51 -28.29 -9.75
N LEU A 107 -16.21 -27.25 -10.23
CA LEU A 107 -17.08 -27.35 -11.41
C LEU A 107 -16.29 -27.66 -12.69
N LEU A 108 -15.07 -27.14 -12.84
CA LEU A 108 -14.20 -27.43 -13.96
C LEU A 108 -13.68 -28.88 -13.92
N VAL A 109 -13.24 -29.35 -12.75
CA VAL A 109 -12.83 -30.75 -12.56
C VAL A 109 -13.98 -31.72 -12.88
N VAL A 110 -15.21 -31.37 -12.50
CA VAL A 110 -16.41 -32.14 -12.87
C VAL A 110 -16.64 -32.09 -14.38
N SER A 111 -16.42 -30.94 -15.03
CA SER A 111 -16.56 -30.82 -16.49
C SER A 111 -15.54 -31.64 -17.28
N LEU A 112 -14.35 -31.91 -16.75
CA LEU A 112 -13.34 -32.76 -17.41
C LEU A 112 -13.79 -34.22 -17.58
N PHE A 113 -14.76 -34.68 -16.79
CA PHE A 113 -15.39 -36.00 -16.90
C PHE A 113 -16.48 -36.08 -18.01
N GLU A 114 -16.61 -35.05 -18.85
CA GLU A 114 -17.55 -35.02 -19.98
C GLU A 114 -17.38 -36.20 -20.94
N HIS A 115 -16.17 -36.76 -21.06
CA HIS A 115 -15.93 -37.95 -21.88
C HIS A 115 -16.78 -39.17 -21.45
N PHE A 116 -17.14 -39.25 -20.16
CA PHE A 116 -18.01 -40.31 -19.65
C PHE A 116 -19.49 -39.95 -19.87
N TRP A 117 -19.90 -38.70 -19.62
CA TRP A 117 -21.29 -38.24 -19.66
C TRP A 117 -21.44 -36.89 -20.39
N ARG A 118 -22.08 -36.88 -21.58
CA ARG A 118 -22.32 -35.68 -22.41
C ARG A 118 -23.01 -34.47 -21.74
N PRO A 119 -23.95 -34.59 -20.77
CA PRO A 119 -24.56 -33.40 -20.15
C PRO A 119 -23.61 -32.65 -19.20
N LEU A 120 -22.41 -33.14 -18.91
CA LEU A 120 -21.48 -32.47 -17.99
C LEU A 120 -20.91 -31.14 -18.55
N ARG A 121 -21.07 -30.86 -19.85
CA ARG A 121 -20.72 -29.57 -20.49
C ARG A 121 -21.29 -28.34 -19.79
N TRP A 122 -22.49 -28.47 -19.24
CA TRP A 122 -23.18 -27.37 -18.57
C TRP A 122 -22.51 -26.98 -17.25
N PHE A 123 -21.73 -27.87 -16.63
CA PHE A 123 -20.92 -27.53 -15.45
C PHE A 123 -19.73 -26.63 -15.82
N ALA A 124 -19.20 -26.72 -17.04
CA ALA A 124 -18.20 -25.76 -17.55
C ALA A 124 -18.78 -24.35 -17.60
N VAL A 125 -20.01 -24.21 -18.11
CA VAL A 125 -20.74 -22.95 -18.19
C VAL A 125 -21.04 -22.41 -16.79
N ALA A 126 -21.47 -23.27 -15.87
CA ALA A 126 -21.71 -22.89 -14.47
C ALA A 126 -20.42 -22.47 -13.76
N GLY A 127 -19.30 -23.14 -14.01
CA GLY A 127 -17.98 -22.80 -13.48
C GLY A 127 -17.47 -21.46 -14.02
N ALA A 128 -17.60 -21.23 -15.32
CA ALA A 128 -17.30 -19.95 -15.94
C ALA A 128 -18.19 -18.85 -15.36
N ALA A 129 -19.50 -19.06 -15.24
CA ALA A 129 -20.44 -18.10 -14.67
C ALA A 129 -20.18 -17.80 -13.18
N ALA A 130 -19.63 -18.74 -12.41
CA ALA A 130 -19.25 -18.52 -11.02
C ALA A 130 -17.97 -17.67 -10.87
N GLY A 131 -17.02 -17.78 -11.80
CA GLY A 131 -15.76 -17.02 -11.80
C GLY A 131 -15.83 -15.67 -12.55
N LEU A 132 -16.81 -15.48 -13.42
CA LEU A 132 -16.97 -14.28 -14.24
C LEU A 132 -17.29 -12.97 -13.48
N PRO A 133 -18.07 -12.96 -12.38
CA PRO A 133 -18.50 -11.72 -11.72
C PRO A 133 -17.36 -10.75 -11.34
N PRO A 134 -16.27 -11.18 -10.67
CA PRO A 134 -15.15 -10.27 -10.35
C PRO A 134 -14.47 -9.72 -11.61
N ILE A 135 -14.28 -10.55 -12.63
CA ILE A 135 -13.63 -10.18 -13.90
C ILE A 135 -14.47 -9.13 -14.64
N VAL A 136 -15.79 -9.33 -14.73
CA VAL A 136 -16.70 -8.39 -15.38
C VAL A 136 -16.73 -7.06 -14.65
N LEU A 137 -16.81 -7.09 -13.31
CA LEU A 137 -16.81 -5.86 -12.51
C LEU A 137 -15.52 -5.05 -12.69
N ARG A 138 -14.35 -5.71 -12.72
CA ARG A 138 -13.07 -5.06 -12.98
C ARG A 138 -12.97 -4.55 -14.42
N SER A 139 -13.44 -5.33 -15.39
CA SER A 139 -13.45 -4.96 -16.81
C SER A 139 -14.35 -3.75 -17.09
N VAL A 140 -15.54 -3.70 -16.50
CA VAL A 140 -16.45 -2.54 -16.62
C VAL A 140 -15.83 -1.30 -15.97
N ALA A 141 -15.16 -1.45 -14.83
CA ALA A 141 -14.44 -0.36 -14.18
C ALA A 141 -13.29 0.16 -15.08
N ALA A 142 -12.51 -0.74 -15.69
CA ALA A 142 -11.44 -0.39 -16.62
C ALA A 142 -11.96 0.30 -17.89
N LEU A 143 -13.06 -0.22 -18.47
CA LEU A 143 -13.68 0.32 -19.68
C LEU A 143 -14.22 1.74 -19.46
N ARG A 144 -14.85 1.99 -18.30
CA ARG A 144 -15.33 3.33 -17.91
C ARG A 144 -14.19 4.36 -17.84
N ARG A 145 -12.97 3.92 -17.56
CA ARG A 145 -11.77 4.77 -17.47
C ARG A 145 -10.96 4.85 -18.77
N ARG A 146 -11.40 4.19 -19.83
CA ARG A 146 -10.68 4.05 -21.11
C ARG A 146 -9.22 3.59 -20.91
N THR A 147 -9.00 2.66 -19.99
CA THR A 147 -7.70 2.00 -19.80
C THR A 147 -7.78 0.59 -20.35
N MET A 148 -6.86 0.21 -21.23
CA MET A 148 -6.71 -1.17 -21.66
C MET A 148 -6.02 -1.94 -20.54
N ASP A 149 -6.75 -2.90 -19.97
CA ASP A 149 -6.32 -3.71 -18.83
C ASP A 149 -6.42 -5.20 -19.23
N VAL A 150 -5.60 -6.05 -18.61
CA VAL A 150 -5.60 -7.51 -18.80
C VAL A 150 -6.99 -8.09 -18.58
N ASN A 151 -7.77 -7.49 -17.67
CA ASN A 151 -9.18 -7.84 -17.44
C ASN A 151 -10.06 -7.73 -18.69
N ILE A 152 -9.85 -6.71 -19.54
CA ILE A 152 -10.60 -6.52 -20.79
C ILE A 152 -10.21 -7.59 -21.81
N LEU A 153 -8.92 -7.87 -21.96
CA LEU A 153 -8.42 -8.92 -22.84
C LEU A 153 -8.96 -10.29 -22.43
N MET A 154 -8.99 -10.58 -21.13
CA MET A 154 -9.58 -11.77 -20.54
C MET A 154 -11.08 -11.90 -20.87
N LEU A 155 -11.84 -10.81 -20.74
CA LEU A 155 -13.27 -10.79 -21.06
C LEU A 155 -13.52 -11.07 -22.56
N ILE A 156 -12.69 -10.52 -23.45
CA ILE A 156 -12.76 -10.79 -24.89
C ILE A 156 -12.45 -12.26 -25.18
N ALA A 157 -11.42 -12.84 -24.54
CA ALA A 157 -11.04 -14.24 -24.72
C ALA A 157 -12.17 -15.19 -24.30
N VAL A 158 -12.78 -14.95 -23.13
CA VAL A 158 -13.92 -15.73 -22.64
C VAL A 158 -15.13 -15.59 -23.56
N ALA A 159 -15.44 -14.37 -24.03
CA ALA A 159 -16.52 -14.14 -24.99
C ALA A 159 -16.27 -14.87 -26.33
N GLY A 160 -15.03 -14.90 -26.80
CA GLY A 160 -14.60 -15.64 -27.99
C GLY A 160 -14.84 -17.14 -27.84
N ALA A 161 -14.37 -17.74 -26.75
CA ALA A 161 -14.56 -19.17 -26.46
C ALA A 161 -16.05 -19.56 -26.37
N ILE A 162 -16.87 -18.71 -25.73
CA ILE A 162 -18.33 -18.91 -25.66
C ILE A 162 -18.96 -18.84 -27.06
N THR A 163 -18.52 -17.91 -27.92
CA THR A 163 -19.03 -17.75 -29.29
C THR A 163 -18.71 -18.97 -30.16
N LEU A 164 -17.53 -19.56 -29.97
CA LEU A 164 -17.12 -20.81 -30.62
C LEU A 164 -17.78 -22.07 -30.02
N LYS A 165 -18.62 -21.92 -28.99
CA LYS A 165 -19.27 -23.00 -28.23
C LYS A 165 -18.27 -23.96 -27.54
N ASP A 166 -17.05 -23.48 -27.29
CA ASP A 166 -16.04 -24.18 -26.52
C ASP A 166 -16.12 -23.76 -25.03
N TYR A 167 -17.12 -24.33 -24.37
CA TYR A 167 -17.37 -24.10 -22.94
C TYR A 167 -16.27 -24.59 -22.00
N PRO A 168 -15.63 -25.77 -22.21
CA PRO A 168 -14.54 -26.18 -21.33
C PRO A 168 -13.35 -25.21 -21.44
N GLU A 169 -13.02 -24.74 -22.64
CA GLU A 169 -11.92 -23.78 -22.83
C GLU A 169 -12.20 -22.43 -22.14
N ALA A 170 -13.43 -21.92 -22.23
CA ALA A 170 -13.87 -20.75 -21.47
C ALA A 170 -13.71 -20.95 -19.94
N GLY A 171 -14.08 -22.13 -19.43
CA GLY A 171 -13.92 -22.49 -18.02
C GLY A 171 -12.46 -22.52 -17.57
N PHE A 172 -11.57 -23.10 -18.39
CA PHE A 172 -10.12 -23.12 -18.13
C PHE A 172 -9.51 -21.72 -18.05
N ILE A 173 -9.85 -20.85 -19.00
CA ILE A 173 -9.37 -19.47 -19.02
C ILE A 173 -9.76 -18.74 -17.74
N VAL A 174 -11.04 -18.82 -17.33
CA VAL A 174 -11.54 -18.18 -16.11
C VAL A 174 -10.88 -18.76 -14.85
N PHE A 175 -10.72 -20.07 -14.77
CA PHE A 175 -10.12 -20.72 -13.60
C PHE A 175 -8.65 -20.38 -13.43
N LEU A 176 -7.85 -20.51 -14.50
CA LEU A 176 -6.42 -20.20 -14.47
C LEU A 176 -6.15 -18.74 -14.13
N PHE A 177 -6.99 -17.83 -14.61
CA PHE A 177 -6.89 -16.43 -14.24
C PHE A 177 -7.22 -16.20 -12.77
N THR A 178 -8.33 -16.77 -12.28
CA THR A 178 -8.77 -16.59 -10.89
C THR A 178 -7.76 -17.17 -9.89
N ILE A 179 -7.13 -18.30 -10.19
CA ILE A 179 -6.08 -18.88 -9.35
C ILE A 179 -4.79 -18.05 -9.40
N ALA A 180 -4.44 -17.47 -10.56
CA ALA A 180 -3.29 -16.58 -10.70
C ALA A 180 -3.46 -15.31 -9.85
N GLU A 181 -4.63 -14.66 -9.90
CA GLU A 181 -4.93 -13.49 -9.07
C GLU A 181 -4.83 -13.80 -7.56
N TRP A 182 -5.31 -14.98 -7.15
CA TRP A 182 -5.19 -15.43 -5.77
C TRP A 182 -3.73 -15.64 -5.37
N LEU A 183 -2.93 -16.27 -6.24
CA LEU A 183 -1.52 -16.53 -5.99
C LEU A 183 -0.71 -15.23 -5.90
N GLU A 184 -1.00 -14.27 -6.78
CA GLU A 184 -0.41 -12.93 -6.77
C GLU A 184 -0.72 -12.20 -5.45
N THR A 185 -2.01 -12.17 -5.06
CA THR A 185 -2.44 -11.54 -3.80
C THR A 185 -1.71 -12.14 -2.60
N ARG A 186 -1.55 -13.46 -2.58
CA ARG A 186 -0.85 -14.23 -1.53
C ARG A 186 0.66 -13.98 -1.54
N ALA A 187 1.29 -13.96 -2.71
CA ALA A 187 2.72 -13.72 -2.85
C ALA A 187 3.09 -12.30 -2.39
N CYS A 188 2.33 -11.31 -2.85
CA CYS A 188 2.56 -9.93 -2.45
C CYS A 188 2.23 -9.69 -0.96
N GLY A 189 1.21 -10.37 -0.41
CA GLY A 189 0.91 -10.31 1.03
C GLY A 189 2.05 -10.86 1.91
N LYS A 190 2.73 -11.93 1.47
CA LYS A 190 3.92 -12.46 2.15
C LYS A 190 5.12 -11.50 2.06
N ALA A 191 5.32 -10.86 0.91
CA ALA A 191 6.40 -9.88 0.72
C ALA A 191 6.24 -8.67 1.65
N THR A 192 5.02 -8.14 1.79
CA THR A 192 4.74 -6.99 2.67
C THR A 192 4.84 -7.35 4.17
N ALA A 193 4.61 -8.61 4.55
CA ALA A 193 4.67 -9.07 5.94
C ALA A 193 6.04 -8.83 6.59
N GLY A 194 7.13 -9.09 5.85
CA GLY A 194 8.49 -8.91 6.34
C GLY A 194 8.86 -7.45 6.58
N MET A 195 8.24 -6.52 5.83
CA MET A 195 8.56 -5.10 5.91
C MET A 195 7.84 -4.38 7.07
N SER A 196 6.65 -4.84 7.46
CA SER A 196 5.92 -4.30 8.62
C SER A 196 6.71 -4.44 9.93
N SER A 197 7.52 -5.51 10.06
CA SER A 197 8.37 -5.75 11.23
C SER A 197 9.52 -4.74 11.39
N LEU A 198 9.87 -3.99 10.34
CA LEU A 198 10.89 -2.94 10.41
C LEU A 198 10.28 -1.58 10.79
N MET A 199 9.03 -1.31 10.39
CA MET A 199 8.32 -0.08 10.75
C MET A 199 7.85 -0.05 12.22
N SER A 200 7.83 -1.20 12.90
CA SER A 200 7.52 -1.31 14.34
C SER A 200 8.67 -0.91 15.26
N MET A 201 9.83 -0.49 14.72
CA MET A 201 11.00 -0.10 15.51
C MET A 201 10.96 1.36 16.02
N ALA A 202 10.00 2.18 15.56
CA ALA A 202 9.82 3.54 16.06
C ALA A 202 8.88 3.55 17.28
N PRO A 203 9.28 4.14 18.42
CA PRO A 203 8.43 4.21 19.62
C PRO A 203 7.16 5.02 19.36
N GLN A 204 6.01 4.44 19.69
CA GLN A 204 4.70 5.06 19.42
C GLN A 204 4.26 6.04 20.51
N ASN A 205 4.88 5.95 21.68
CA ASN A 205 4.56 6.77 22.83
C ASN A 205 5.83 7.45 23.36
N ALA A 206 5.66 8.67 23.86
CA ALA A 206 6.65 9.41 24.63
C ALA A 206 6.08 9.72 26.02
N VAL A 207 6.94 9.72 27.04
CA VAL A 207 6.55 10.13 28.39
C VAL A 207 6.96 11.58 28.58
N LEU A 208 6.03 12.46 28.96
CA LEU A 208 6.35 13.84 29.29
C LEU A 208 7.08 13.91 30.63
N ALA A 209 8.20 14.63 30.70
CA ALA A 209 9.00 14.73 31.91
C ALA A 209 8.30 15.54 33.02
N GLU A 210 7.49 16.55 32.65
CA GLU A 210 6.80 17.42 33.60
C GLU A 210 5.61 16.75 34.30
N THR A 211 4.87 15.90 33.57
CA THR A 211 3.60 15.34 34.04
C THR A 211 3.65 13.82 34.24
N GLY A 212 4.68 13.14 33.72
CA GLY A 212 4.74 11.68 33.66
C GLY A 212 3.68 11.06 32.74
N GLN A 213 2.95 11.88 31.98
CA GLN A 213 1.88 11.40 31.11
C GLN A 213 2.45 10.77 29.85
N VAL A 214 1.90 9.61 29.49
CA VAL A 214 2.19 8.94 28.22
C VAL A 214 1.35 9.61 27.13
N VAL A 215 2.03 10.18 26.13
CA VAL A 215 1.41 10.82 24.96
C VAL A 215 1.91 10.14 23.69
N ALA A 216 1.11 10.19 22.61
CA ALA A 216 1.58 9.69 21.33
C ALA A 216 2.76 10.54 20.86
N THR A 217 3.79 9.92 20.30
CA THR A 217 5.02 10.60 19.81
C THR A 217 4.71 11.72 18.81
N GLN A 218 3.56 11.64 18.14
CA GLN A 218 3.11 12.53 17.09
C GLN A 218 2.49 13.83 17.62
N ASP A 219 1.99 13.80 18.86
CA ASP A 219 1.38 14.95 19.54
C ASP A 219 2.43 15.79 20.29
N VAL A 220 3.67 15.29 20.39
CA VAL A 220 4.78 15.97 21.04
C VAL A 220 5.25 17.12 20.17
N LYS A 221 5.24 18.33 20.74
CA LYS A 221 5.70 19.55 20.07
C LYS A 221 7.20 19.74 20.27
N ILE A 222 7.82 20.49 19.36
CA ILE A 222 9.21 20.94 19.50
C ILE A 222 9.38 21.69 20.83
N ASN A 223 10.55 21.55 21.46
CA ASN A 223 10.90 22.09 22.78
C ASN A 223 10.14 21.47 23.96
N THR A 224 9.40 20.39 23.75
CA THR A 224 8.83 19.60 24.85
C THR A 224 9.90 18.69 25.46
N VAL A 225 9.93 18.58 26.79
CA VAL A 225 10.86 17.71 27.50
C VAL A 225 10.21 16.34 27.73
N ILE A 226 10.83 15.32 27.17
CA ILE A 226 10.42 13.92 27.31
C ILE A 226 11.37 13.18 28.24
N ALA A 227 10.82 12.25 29.00
CA ALA A 227 11.54 11.37 29.90
C ALA A 227 11.84 10.05 29.19
N VAL A 228 13.09 9.60 29.23
CA VAL A 228 13.51 8.30 28.70
C VAL A 228 14.26 7.54 29.78
N LYS A 229 13.71 6.39 30.18
CA LYS A 229 14.30 5.52 31.22
C LYS A 229 15.26 4.51 30.60
N ALA A 230 16.09 3.92 31.44
CA ALA A 230 16.95 2.80 31.06
C ALA A 230 16.12 1.67 30.44
N GLY A 231 16.59 1.14 29.31
CA GLY A 231 15.91 0.12 28.52
C GLY A 231 14.82 0.66 27.57
N GLU A 232 14.57 1.96 27.54
CA GLU A 232 13.60 2.57 26.61
C GLU A 232 14.29 3.11 25.36
N VAL A 233 13.57 3.06 24.24
CA VAL A 233 14.02 3.64 22.97
C VAL A 233 13.64 5.11 22.92
N VAL A 234 14.57 5.96 22.47
CA VAL A 234 14.35 7.40 22.32
C VAL A 234 13.25 7.66 21.28
N PRO A 235 12.14 8.33 21.63
CA PRO A 235 11.01 8.50 20.71
C PRO A 235 11.25 9.52 19.59
N ILE A 236 11.97 10.60 19.90
CA ILE A 236 12.12 11.78 19.03
C ILE A 236 13.54 12.34 19.19
N ASP A 237 14.10 12.85 18.09
CA ASP A 237 15.38 13.56 18.10
C ASP A 237 15.38 14.74 19.07
N GLY A 238 16.44 14.87 19.86
CA GLY A 238 16.50 15.90 20.88
C GLY A 238 17.90 16.13 21.43
N VAL A 239 17.94 17.00 22.44
CA VAL A 239 19.13 17.30 23.22
C VAL A 239 18.84 16.98 24.68
N VAL A 240 19.73 16.25 25.33
CA VAL A 240 19.62 15.94 26.75
C VAL A 240 19.70 17.25 27.55
N VAL A 241 18.71 17.51 28.38
CA VAL A 241 18.66 18.67 29.28
C VAL A 241 19.00 18.29 30.72
N ASP A 242 18.79 17.05 31.11
CA ASP A 242 19.13 16.54 32.43
C ASP A 242 19.39 15.03 32.39
N GLY A 243 20.23 14.55 33.31
CA GLY A 243 20.63 13.16 33.42
C GLY A 243 21.89 12.77 32.65
N ARG A 244 22.33 11.52 32.88
CA ARG A 244 23.49 10.90 32.25
C ARG A 244 23.19 9.42 32.00
N SER A 245 23.58 8.95 30.82
CA SER A 245 23.22 7.62 30.31
C SER A 245 24.17 7.23 29.18
N GLU A 246 24.35 5.93 28.96
CA GLU A 246 24.89 5.38 27.72
C GLU A 246 23.74 5.02 26.75
N VAL A 247 23.90 5.45 25.51
CA VAL A 247 22.92 5.23 24.45
C VAL A 247 23.54 4.35 23.37
N ASP A 248 22.84 3.28 23.01
CA ASP A 248 23.18 2.42 21.88
C ASP A 248 22.64 3.05 20.59
N GLU A 249 23.58 3.49 19.74
CA GLU A 249 23.32 4.14 18.46
C GLU A 249 23.58 3.21 17.27
N SER A 250 23.76 1.91 17.52
CA SER A 250 24.07 0.89 16.50
C SER A 250 23.01 0.80 15.40
N THR A 251 21.73 0.97 15.76
CA THR A 251 20.60 1.00 14.81
C THR A 251 20.73 2.10 13.75
N LEU A 252 21.40 3.21 14.07
CA LEU A 252 21.53 4.38 13.20
C LEU A 252 22.91 4.50 12.56
N THR A 253 23.96 4.31 13.35
CA THR A 253 25.35 4.55 12.95
C THR A 253 26.07 3.28 12.51
N GLY A 254 25.59 2.10 12.91
CA GLY A 254 26.27 0.82 12.71
C GLY A 254 27.46 0.59 13.66
N GLU A 255 27.80 1.54 14.51
CA GLU A 255 28.85 1.40 15.53
C GLU A 255 28.30 0.58 16.71
N SER A 256 29.02 -0.45 17.13
CA SER A 256 28.55 -1.39 18.18
C SER A 256 28.84 -0.91 19.61
N PHE A 257 29.56 0.18 19.80
CA PHE A 257 29.92 0.69 21.12
C PHE A 257 28.91 1.76 21.60
N PRO A 258 28.37 1.63 22.83
CA PRO A 258 27.52 2.64 23.42
C PRO A 258 28.22 3.99 23.54
N VAL A 259 27.47 5.08 23.31
CA VAL A 259 27.97 6.45 23.41
C VAL A 259 27.43 7.09 24.67
N SER A 260 28.32 7.62 25.51
CA SER A 260 27.91 8.34 26.73
C SER A 260 27.27 9.68 26.38
N LYS A 261 26.08 9.92 26.92
CA LYS A 261 25.30 11.16 26.78
C LYS A 261 25.16 11.84 28.13
N GLN A 262 25.36 13.16 28.12
CA GLN A 262 25.22 14.05 29.27
C GLN A 262 24.38 15.26 28.85
N ALA A 263 24.10 16.18 29.77
CA ALA A 263 23.49 17.46 29.43
C ALA A 263 24.17 18.10 28.20
N ASP A 264 23.37 18.69 27.31
CA ASP A 264 23.74 19.25 26.01
C ASP A 264 24.18 18.25 24.93
N SER A 265 24.16 16.94 25.21
CA SER A 265 24.43 15.91 24.20
C SER A 265 23.22 15.68 23.30
N GLN A 266 23.46 15.47 22.00
CA GLN A 266 22.41 15.14 21.03
C GLN A 266 22.07 13.65 21.08
N VAL A 267 20.78 13.34 21.01
CA VAL A 267 20.23 11.99 20.94
C VAL A 267 19.27 11.87 19.76
N TRP A 268 19.25 10.70 19.14
CA TRP A 268 18.46 10.43 17.94
C TRP A 268 17.28 9.51 18.24
N ALA A 269 16.18 9.68 17.51
CA ALA A 269 15.05 8.77 17.60
C ALA A 269 15.49 7.35 17.21
N GLY A 270 14.91 6.33 17.85
CA GLY A 270 15.19 4.92 17.54
C GLY A 270 16.46 4.35 18.19
N THR A 271 17.25 5.15 18.92
CA THR A 271 18.40 4.68 19.70
C THR A 271 17.94 4.16 21.07
N LEU A 272 18.61 3.16 21.62
CA LEU A 272 18.24 2.55 22.90
C LEU A 272 19.00 3.22 24.04
N ASN A 273 18.28 3.76 25.03
CA ASN A 273 18.89 4.12 26.30
C ASN A 273 19.23 2.84 27.06
N ILE A 274 20.52 2.59 27.32
CA ILE A 274 20.99 1.37 27.97
C ILE A 274 20.83 1.48 29.48
N ASP A 275 21.34 2.57 30.05
CA ASP A 275 21.41 2.77 31.48
C ASP A 275 21.13 4.23 31.89
N GLY A 276 20.64 4.41 33.11
CA GLY A 276 20.32 5.73 33.63
C GLY A 276 19.03 6.35 33.08
N TYR A 277 18.75 7.55 33.57
CA TYR A 277 17.59 8.35 33.20
C TYR A 277 18.08 9.61 32.48
N ILE A 278 17.44 9.94 31.37
CA ILE A 278 17.68 11.20 30.66
C ILE A 278 16.37 11.92 30.38
N ALA A 279 16.38 13.23 30.62
CA ALA A 279 15.37 14.15 30.15
C ALA A 279 15.86 14.78 28.84
N VAL A 280 15.07 14.64 27.78
CA VAL A 280 15.43 15.04 26.43
C VAL A 280 14.49 16.14 25.97
N ARG A 281 15.02 17.29 25.59
CA ARG A 281 14.25 18.35 24.92
C ARG A 281 14.20 18.05 23.44
N THR A 282 12.98 17.87 22.93
CA THR A 282 12.73 17.59 21.51
C THR A 282 13.18 18.74 20.61
N THR A 283 13.89 18.40 19.54
CA THR A 283 14.39 19.37 18.54
C THR A 283 13.64 19.28 17.21
N ALA A 284 12.98 18.16 16.95
CA ALA A 284 12.18 17.92 15.76
C ALA A 284 10.82 17.32 16.14
N MET A 285 9.87 17.37 15.19
CA MET A 285 8.66 16.55 15.28
C MET A 285 8.99 15.10 14.87
N ALA A 286 8.20 14.13 15.32
CA ALA A 286 8.38 12.70 15.01
C ALA A 286 8.56 12.44 13.50
N ASP A 287 7.75 13.10 12.66
CA ASP A 287 7.77 13.00 11.20
C ASP A 287 9.05 13.52 10.53
N ASN A 288 9.85 14.31 11.24
CA ASN A 288 11.06 14.96 10.74
C ASN A 288 12.33 14.49 11.46
N SER A 289 12.23 13.41 12.24
CA SER A 289 13.37 12.75 12.87
C SER A 289 14.35 12.17 11.85
N ALA A 290 15.60 11.94 12.27
CA ALA A 290 16.65 11.34 11.47
C ALA A 290 16.22 9.99 10.90
N VAL A 291 15.63 9.13 11.75
CA VAL A 291 15.10 7.82 11.32
C VAL A 291 13.96 7.97 10.33
N ALA A 292 13.02 8.90 10.53
CA ALA A 292 11.94 9.14 9.58
C ALA A 292 12.45 9.63 8.21
N LYS A 293 13.51 10.47 8.20
CA LYS A 293 14.16 10.90 6.96
C LYS A 293 14.86 9.76 6.24
N MET A 294 15.63 8.94 6.96
CA MET A 294 16.30 7.76 6.38
C MET A 294 15.29 6.77 5.82
N ALA A 295 14.21 6.47 6.55
CA ALA A 295 13.14 5.60 6.08
C ALA A 295 12.53 6.12 4.77
N ARG A 296 12.22 7.42 4.69
CA ARG A 296 11.72 8.05 3.45
C ARG A 296 12.71 7.95 2.29
N LEU A 297 14.00 8.17 2.55
CA LEU A 297 15.04 8.05 1.51
C LEU A 297 15.17 6.62 0.98
N VAL A 298 15.11 5.63 1.86
CA VAL A 298 15.12 4.20 1.48
C VAL A 298 13.86 3.84 0.71
N GLU A 299 12.70 4.31 1.16
CA GLU A 299 11.41 4.10 0.50
C GLU A 299 11.39 4.72 -0.91
N GLU A 300 11.90 5.95 -1.07
CA GLU A 300 12.06 6.61 -2.37
C GLU A 300 13.03 5.84 -3.29
N ALA A 301 14.15 5.35 -2.75
CA ALA A 301 15.11 4.55 -3.49
C ALA A 301 14.51 3.21 -3.96
N GLN A 302 13.68 2.56 -3.13
CA GLN A 302 12.99 1.31 -3.49
C GLN A 302 11.84 1.53 -4.47
N ASN A 303 11.16 2.66 -4.39
CA ASN A 303 10.14 3.05 -5.37
C ASN A 303 10.73 3.45 -6.72
N SER A 304 12.04 3.70 -6.80
CA SER A 304 12.70 3.95 -8.07
C SER A 304 12.63 2.70 -8.96
N ARG A 305 12.11 2.87 -10.18
CA ARG A 305 11.88 1.74 -11.10
C ARG A 305 13.19 0.99 -11.37
N SER A 306 13.19 -0.32 -11.13
CA SER A 306 14.33 -1.18 -11.45
C SER A 306 14.60 -1.21 -12.97
N SER A 307 15.86 -1.41 -13.35
CA SER A 307 16.27 -1.57 -14.75
C SER A 307 15.52 -2.69 -15.47
N THR A 308 15.26 -3.81 -14.78
CA THR A 308 14.50 -4.95 -15.30
C THR A 308 13.05 -4.58 -15.64
N GLN A 309 12.42 -3.74 -14.82
CA GLN A 309 11.04 -3.33 -15.07
C GLN A 309 10.92 -2.40 -16.29
N ARG A 310 11.91 -1.53 -16.51
CA ARG A 310 11.97 -0.70 -17.72
C ARG A 310 12.12 -1.55 -18.99
N LEU A 311 12.87 -2.66 -18.92
CA LEU A 311 13.03 -3.59 -20.03
C LEU A 311 11.71 -4.31 -20.37
N ILE A 312 10.98 -4.80 -19.36
CA ILE A 312 9.68 -5.46 -19.56
C ILE A 312 8.66 -4.47 -20.16
N ASP A 313 8.55 -3.26 -19.61
CA ASP A 313 7.65 -2.21 -20.13
C ASP A 313 7.96 -1.88 -21.60
N THR A 314 9.26 -1.83 -21.95
CA THR A 314 9.69 -1.59 -23.34
C THR A 314 9.29 -2.74 -24.25
N CYS A 315 9.49 -3.99 -23.83
CA CYS A 315 9.08 -5.16 -24.60
C CYS A 315 7.55 -5.22 -24.78
N ALA A 316 6.78 -4.98 -23.72
CA ALA A 316 5.32 -4.97 -23.75
C ALA A 316 4.77 -3.87 -24.68
N LYS A 317 5.41 -2.70 -24.72
CA LYS A 317 5.03 -1.59 -25.61
C LYS A 317 5.09 -1.94 -27.09
N TYR A 318 6.00 -2.83 -27.49
CA TYR A 318 6.10 -3.31 -28.88
C TYR A 318 5.28 -4.58 -29.13
N TYR A 319 5.20 -5.49 -28.15
CA TYR A 319 4.50 -6.76 -28.30
C TYR A 319 2.99 -6.58 -28.48
N THR A 320 2.34 -5.74 -27.67
CA THR A 320 0.88 -5.53 -27.72
C THR A 320 0.39 -5.03 -29.08
N PRO A 321 0.93 -3.95 -29.68
CA PRO A 321 0.50 -3.51 -31.01
C PRO A 321 0.89 -4.50 -32.12
N ALA A 322 2.00 -5.25 -31.98
CA ALA A 322 2.40 -6.24 -32.97
C ALA A 322 1.39 -7.39 -33.09
N VAL A 323 0.80 -7.83 -31.97
CA VAL A 323 -0.26 -8.86 -31.97
C VAL A 323 -1.55 -8.35 -32.61
N ASP A 324 -1.95 -7.11 -32.34
CA ASP A 324 -3.14 -6.51 -32.96
C ASP A 324 -2.97 -6.37 -34.48
N ILE A 325 -1.80 -5.91 -34.95
CA ILE A 325 -1.49 -5.82 -36.39
C ILE A 325 -1.45 -7.21 -37.03
N TYR A 326 -0.89 -8.21 -36.34
CA TYR A 326 -0.83 -9.58 -36.87
C TYR A 326 -2.22 -10.20 -37.01
N ARG A 327 -3.14 -9.92 -36.06
CA ARG A 327 -4.54 -10.35 -36.12
C ARG A 327 -5.28 -9.74 -37.31
N GLU A 328 -5.07 -8.46 -37.58
CA GLU A 328 -5.71 -7.75 -38.70
C GLU A 328 -5.21 -8.25 -40.07
N ARG A 329 -4.03 -8.89 -40.11
CA ARG A 329 -3.44 -9.44 -41.35
C ARG A 329 -3.89 -10.88 -41.68
N ILE A 330 -4.56 -11.55 -40.76
CA ILE A 330 -5.03 -12.95 -40.90
C ILE A 330 -6.55 -13.04 -41.15
N ALA A 331 -7.30 -11.99 -40.80
CA ALA A 331 -8.73 -11.85 -41.12
C ALA A 331 -8.94 -11.33 -42.55
#